data_AF-A0A1C6B5F9-F1
#
_entry.id   AF-A0A1C6B5F9-F1
#
_cell.length_a   1.000
_cell.length_b   1.000
_cell.length_c   1.000
_cell.angle_alpha   90.00
_cell.angle_beta   90.00
_cell.angle_gamma   90.00
#
_symmetry.space_group_name_H-M   'P 1'
#
loop_
_entity.id
_entity.type
_entity.pdbx_description
1 polymer ?
#
loop_
_entity_poly.entity_id
_entity_poly.type
_entity_poly.pdbx_seq_one_letter_code
_entity_poly.pdbx_strand_id
1 'polypeptide(L)'
;MIIFINILVVFFLVFLNGFFVATEFAMVKVRKSRIETLALQGNKRAKNTLIVVKDLNSYLSACQLGITLASLGLGWVGEPAVLRLLMPIFNLFHLPPSAEHSIAFIIAFSIITGCHIVFGELVPKSLAIISSEKIALSTAFPLILFYKVTYPVMWIFNHSTNWILKIFGLSQVDEHESVHTDEEIKLLIEESYKYGLVDKTELTLVDNIFDFSDKTVKEIMVPRTDIINIFIEDSFDDII
;
A
#
# COMPACT_ATOMS: atom_id res chain seq x y z
N MET A 1 2.26 1.42 -42.95
CA MET A 1 2.14 0.31 -41.98
C MET A 1 2.81 0.65 -40.64
N ILE A 2 4.09 1.05 -40.62
CA ILE A 2 4.83 1.36 -39.38
C ILE A 2 4.20 2.50 -38.56
N ILE A 3 3.68 3.55 -39.20
CA ILE A 3 3.03 4.68 -38.51
C ILE A 3 1.78 4.23 -37.74
N PHE A 4 0.95 3.39 -38.37
CA PHE A 4 -0.27 2.87 -37.75
C PHE A 4 0.03 2.00 -36.53
N ILE A 5 1.08 1.17 -36.62
CA ILE A 5 1.56 0.33 -35.51
C ILE A 5 2.04 1.23 -34.35
N ASN A 6 2.83 2.27 -34.63
CA ASN A 6 3.32 3.16 -33.58
C ASN A 6 2.18 3.90 -32.88
N ILE A 7 1.19 4.38 -33.62
CA ILE A 7 0.01 5.04 -33.04
C ILE A 7 -0.78 4.06 -32.16
N LEU A 8 -0.99 2.82 -32.62
CA LEU A 8 -1.66 1.79 -31.83
C LEU A 8 -0.91 1.49 -30.53
N VAL A 9 0.43 1.41 -30.60
CA VAL A 9 1.29 1.22 -29.42
C VAL A 9 1.18 2.40 -28.46
N VAL A 10 1.15 3.64 -28.94
CA VAL A 10 0.95 4.83 -28.09
C VAL A 10 -0.39 4.75 -27.36
N PHE A 11 -1.49 4.49 -28.07
CA PHE A 11 -2.80 4.34 -27.43
C PHE A 11 -2.83 3.20 -26.41
N PHE A 12 -2.20 2.07 -26.72
CA PHE A 12 -2.06 0.95 -25.80
C PHE A 12 -1.28 1.34 -24.55
N LEU A 13 -0.17 2.09 -24.68
CA LEU A 13 0.65 2.55 -23.56
C LEU A 13 -0.09 3.56 -22.68
N VAL A 14 -0.84 4.50 -23.28
CA VAL A 14 -1.72 5.43 -22.52
C VAL A 14 -2.76 4.63 -21.73
N PHE A 15 -3.41 3.67 -22.37
CA PHE A 15 -4.41 2.82 -21.71
C PHE A 15 -3.79 2.01 -20.57
N LEU A 16 -2.61 1.44 -20.79
CA LEU A 16 -1.90 0.64 -19.80
C LEU A 16 -1.49 1.51 -18.60
N ASN A 17 -0.98 2.72 -18.84
CA ASN A 17 -0.68 3.69 -17.79
C ASN A 17 -1.95 4.01 -16.98
N GLY A 18 -3.05 4.36 -17.67
CA GLY A 18 -4.34 4.64 -17.03
C GLY A 18 -4.93 3.46 -16.27
N PHE A 19 -4.73 2.23 -16.74
CA PHE A 19 -5.09 1.03 -16.01
C PHE A 19 -4.36 0.94 -14.67
N PHE A 20 -3.04 1.15 -14.65
CA PHE A 20 -2.25 1.08 -13.41
C PHE A 20 -2.59 2.23 -12.47
N VAL A 21 -2.70 3.46 -12.97
CA VAL A 21 -3.13 4.63 -12.17
C VAL A 21 -4.51 4.38 -11.58
N ALA A 22 -5.49 3.95 -12.38
CA ALA A 22 -6.82 3.68 -11.86
C ALA A 22 -6.82 2.59 -10.79
N THR A 23 -6.00 1.55 -10.98
CA THR A 23 -5.86 0.46 -10.02
C THR A 23 -5.25 0.92 -8.71
N GLU A 24 -4.13 1.65 -8.78
CA GLU A 24 -3.43 2.21 -7.61
C GLU A 24 -4.38 3.04 -6.74
N PHE A 25 -5.01 4.05 -7.32
CA PHE A 25 -5.90 4.95 -6.58
C PHE A 25 -7.18 4.25 -6.08
N ALA A 26 -7.70 3.27 -6.84
CA ALA A 26 -8.87 2.51 -6.39
C ALA A 26 -8.53 1.61 -5.19
N MET A 27 -7.37 0.95 -5.20
CA MET A 27 -6.92 0.08 -4.11
C MET A 27 -6.63 0.88 -2.83
N VAL A 28 -6.03 2.07 -2.95
CA VAL A 28 -5.81 2.95 -1.80
C VAL A 28 -7.13 3.49 -1.24
N LYS A 29 -8.13 3.75 -2.09
CA LYS A 29 -9.39 4.37 -1.67
C LYS A 29 -10.41 3.38 -1.11
N VAL A 30 -10.34 2.11 -1.51
CA VAL A 30 -11.35 1.11 -1.13
C VAL A 30 -11.21 0.70 0.34
N ARG A 31 -12.34 0.50 1.04
CA ARG A 31 -12.34 0.07 2.44
C ARG A 31 -12.19 -1.44 2.53
N LYS A 32 -11.19 -1.93 3.28
CA LYS A 32 -10.94 -3.36 3.51
C LYS A 32 -12.19 -4.11 4.00
N SER A 33 -12.89 -3.58 5.01
CA SER A 33 -14.10 -4.19 5.59
C SER A 33 -15.23 -4.41 4.56
N ARG A 34 -15.37 -3.49 3.59
CA ARG A 34 -16.34 -3.61 2.50
C ARG A 34 -15.98 -4.75 1.56
N ILE A 35 -14.70 -4.89 1.20
CA ILE A 35 -14.20 -5.97 0.35
C ILE A 35 -14.34 -7.32 1.06
N GLU A 36 -14.05 -7.40 2.36
CA GLU A 36 -14.24 -8.60 3.17
C GLU A 36 -15.71 -9.05 3.18
N THR A 37 -16.64 -8.11 3.37
CA THR A 37 -18.08 -8.39 3.32
C THR A 37 -18.48 -8.99 1.97
N LEU A 38 -18.02 -8.40 0.86
CA LEU A 38 -18.31 -8.90 -0.49
C LEU A 38 -17.67 -10.26 -0.76
N ALA A 39 -16.48 -10.52 -0.20
CA ALA A 39 -15.80 -11.80 -0.31
C ALA A 39 -16.53 -12.92 0.45
N LEU A 40 -17.09 -12.61 1.63
CA LEU A 40 -17.95 -13.51 2.41
C LEU A 40 -19.26 -13.83 1.69
N GLN A 41 -19.82 -12.85 0.96
CA GLN A 41 -20.99 -13.04 0.08
C GLN A 41 -20.68 -13.88 -1.18
N GLY A 42 -19.47 -14.42 -1.32
CA GLY A 42 -19.09 -15.32 -2.41
C GLY A 42 -18.57 -14.64 -3.67
N ASN A 43 -18.35 -13.31 -3.65
CA ASN A 43 -17.82 -12.60 -4.82
C ASN A 43 -16.34 -12.96 -5.05
N LYS A 44 -16.06 -13.70 -6.13
CA LYS A 44 -14.69 -14.11 -6.50
C LYS A 44 -13.74 -12.94 -6.75
N ARG A 45 -14.23 -11.82 -7.32
CA ARG A 45 -13.42 -10.62 -7.53
C ARG A 45 -13.03 -9.98 -6.22
N ALA A 46 -13.95 -9.96 -5.24
CA ALA A 46 -13.66 -9.44 -3.91
C ALA A 46 -12.60 -10.27 -3.18
N LYS A 47 -12.58 -11.60 -3.37
CA LYS A 47 -11.50 -12.45 -2.85
C LYS A 47 -10.14 -12.05 -3.42
N ASN A 48 -10.04 -11.78 -4.72
CA ASN A 48 -8.80 -11.32 -5.35
C ASN A 48 -8.41 -9.93 -4.86
N THR A 49 -9.35 -8.99 -4.76
CA THR A 49 -9.09 -7.65 -4.22
C THR A 49 -8.61 -7.72 -2.78
N LEU A 50 -9.14 -8.66 -1.98
CA LEU A 50 -8.70 -8.84 -0.59
C LEU A 50 -7.24 -9.29 -0.50
N ILE A 51 -6.75 -10.11 -1.44
CA ILE A 51 -5.33 -10.48 -1.51
C ILE A 51 -4.48 -9.24 -1.73
N VAL A 52 -4.90 -8.38 -2.66
CA VAL A 52 -4.17 -7.14 -2.99
C VAL A 52 -4.17 -6.16 -1.81
N VAL A 53 -5.32 -5.94 -1.18
CA VAL A 53 -5.48 -4.98 -0.06
C VAL A 53 -4.73 -5.46 1.20
N LYS A 54 -4.52 -6.77 1.38
CA LYS A 54 -3.74 -7.31 2.50
C LYS A 54 -2.23 -7.10 2.38
N ASP A 55 -1.71 -6.97 1.16
CA ASP A 55 -0.29 -6.72 0.86
C ASP A 55 -0.17 -5.48 -0.03
N LEU A 56 -0.82 -4.40 0.41
CA LEU A 56 -1.05 -3.23 -0.43
C LEU A 56 0.27 -2.64 -0.93
N ASN A 57 1.29 -2.56 -0.06
CA ASN A 57 2.60 -1.98 -0.41
C ASN A 57 3.26 -2.70 -1.60
N SER A 58 3.32 -4.03 -1.59
CA SER A 58 3.92 -4.80 -2.69
C SER A 58 3.21 -4.59 -4.03
N TYR A 59 1.88 -4.54 -4.01
CA TYR A 59 1.08 -4.32 -5.20
C TYR A 59 1.11 -2.86 -5.68
N LEU A 60 1.23 -1.89 -4.78
CA LEU A 60 1.44 -0.48 -5.15
C LEU A 60 2.80 -0.30 -5.85
N SER A 61 3.87 -0.92 -5.35
CA SER A 61 5.17 -0.93 -6.03
C SER A 61 5.06 -1.54 -7.43
N ALA A 62 4.25 -2.59 -7.60
CA ALA A 62 3.95 -3.18 -8.90
C ALA A 62 3.26 -2.19 -9.85
N CYS A 63 2.21 -1.52 -9.38
CA CYS A 63 1.56 -0.45 -10.15
C CYS A 63 2.56 0.62 -10.57
N GLN A 64 3.43 1.06 -9.66
CA GLN A 64 4.46 2.07 -9.94
C GLN A 64 5.40 1.64 -11.06
N LEU A 65 5.91 0.40 -11.03
CA LEU A 65 6.70 -0.13 -12.14
C LEU A 65 5.91 -0.11 -13.45
N GLY A 66 4.64 -0.53 -13.43
CA GLY A 66 3.77 -0.50 -14.60
C GLY A 66 3.58 0.90 -15.18
N ILE A 67 3.34 1.89 -14.32
CA ILE A 67 3.22 3.32 -14.68
C ILE A 67 4.53 3.80 -15.30
N THR A 68 5.67 3.55 -14.65
CA THR A 68 6.98 3.97 -15.15
C THR A 68 7.31 3.34 -16.50
N LEU A 69 7.10 2.04 -16.68
CA LEU A 69 7.34 1.35 -17.95
C LEU A 69 6.44 1.88 -19.06
N ALA A 70 5.16 2.13 -18.76
CA ALA A 70 4.23 2.69 -19.73
C ALA A 70 4.62 4.14 -20.12
N SER A 71 4.99 4.98 -19.15
CA SER A 71 5.42 6.36 -19.38
C SER A 71 6.71 6.44 -20.18
N LEU A 72 7.72 5.63 -19.84
CA LEU A 72 8.99 5.56 -20.57
C LEU A 72 8.79 5.04 -22.00
N GLY A 73 8.00 3.98 -22.15
CA GLY A 73 7.64 3.44 -23.47
C GLY A 73 6.91 4.47 -24.33
N LEU A 74 6.04 5.28 -23.72
CA LEU A 74 5.29 6.31 -24.40
C LEU A 74 6.19 7.48 -24.81
N GLY A 75 7.18 7.86 -23.99
CA GLY A 75 8.21 8.81 -24.38
C GLY A 75 9.00 8.31 -25.61
N TRP A 76 9.43 7.05 -25.59
CA TRP A 76 10.24 6.48 -26.66
C TRP A 76 9.47 6.31 -27.98
N VAL A 77 8.23 5.80 -27.94
CA VAL A 77 7.44 5.53 -29.15
C VAL A 77 6.59 6.73 -29.58
N GLY A 78 6.17 7.56 -28.64
CA GLY A 78 5.26 8.69 -28.87
C GLY A 78 5.90 9.78 -29.72
N GLU A 79 7.10 10.22 -29.37
CA GLU A 79 7.81 11.29 -30.08
C GLU A 79 7.94 11.03 -31.59
N PRO A 80 8.51 9.89 -32.05
CA PRO A 80 8.63 9.63 -33.48
C PRO A 80 7.27 9.40 -34.17
N ALA A 81 6.24 8.97 -33.45
CA ALA A 81 4.90 8.78 -34.00
C ALA A 81 4.24 10.13 -34.34
N VAL A 82 4.31 11.10 -33.43
CA VAL A 82 3.67 12.42 -33.62
C VAL A 82 4.49 13.32 -34.53
N LEU A 83 5.83 13.25 -34.47
CA LEU A 83 6.68 13.97 -35.43
C LEU A 83 6.32 13.59 -36.89
N ARG A 84 6.13 12.28 -37.15
CA ARG A 84 5.72 11.78 -38.47
C ARG A 84 4.31 12.20 -38.88
N LEU A 85 3.41 12.40 -37.91
CA LEU A 85 2.06 12.91 -38.17
C LEU A 85 2.07 14.40 -38.52
N LEU A 86 2.96 15.17 -37.90
CA LEU A 86 3.05 16.63 -38.10
C LEU A 86 3.93 17.05 -39.29
N MET A 87 4.85 16.19 -39.76
CA MET A 87 5.68 16.44 -40.96
C MET A 87 4.91 17.00 -42.19
N PRO A 88 3.76 16.45 -42.62
CA PRO A 88 3.03 17.01 -43.77
C PRO A 88 2.52 18.44 -43.53
N ILE A 89 2.27 18.83 -42.28
CA ILE A 89 1.85 20.20 -41.91
C ILE A 89 3.04 21.15 -41.96
N PHE A 90 4.20 20.73 -41.46
CA PHE A 90 5.42 21.55 -41.48
C PHE A 90 6.00 21.76 -42.89
N ASN A 91 5.90 20.75 -43.75
CA ASN A 91 6.26 20.87 -45.17
C ASN A 91 5.46 21.95 -45.91
N LEU A 92 4.27 22.31 -45.43
CA LEU A 92 3.45 23.38 -46.01
C LEU A 92 4.03 24.77 -45.73
N PHE A 93 4.75 24.95 -44.61
CA PHE A 93 5.25 26.23 -44.11
C PHE A 93 6.68 26.59 -44.55
N HIS A 94 7.36 25.72 -45.31
CA HIS A 94 8.71 25.97 -45.89
C HIS A 94 9.73 26.56 -44.89
N LEU A 95 9.79 25.98 -43.68
CA LEU A 95 10.68 26.45 -42.63
C LEU A 95 12.14 26.02 -42.87
N PRO A 96 13.13 26.73 -42.28
CA PRO A 96 14.51 26.26 -42.26
C PRO A 96 14.62 24.89 -41.57
N PRO A 97 15.41 23.93 -42.08
CA PRO A 97 15.43 22.54 -41.58
C PRO A 97 15.74 22.40 -40.08
N SER A 98 16.57 23.28 -39.55
CA SER A 98 16.96 23.31 -38.13
C SER A 98 15.84 23.85 -37.23
N ALA A 99 15.08 24.85 -37.70
CA ALA A 99 13.93 25.39 -36.95
C ALA A 99 12.72 24.45 -37.03
N GLU A 100 12.53 23.78 -38.16
CA GLU A 100 11.46 22.81 -38.38
C GLU A 100 11.53 21.67 -37.36
N HIS A 101 12.70 21.05 -37.18
CA HIS A 101 12.85 19.92 -36.28
C HIS A 101 12.61 20.28 -34.81
N SER A 102 13.15 21.41 -34.34
CA SER A 102 12.95 21.87 -32.97
C SER A 102 11.50 22.27 -32.67
N ILE A 103 10.84 22.98 -33.59
CA ILE A 103 9.43 23.37 -33.43
C ILE A 103 8.52 22.14 -33.48
N ALA A 104 8.78 21.21 -34.41
CA ALA A 104 8.05 19.95 -34.50
C ALA A 104 8.18 19.12 -33.23
N PHE A 105 9.39 19.03 -32.67
CA PHE A 105 9.64 18.34 -31.41
C PHE A 105 8.86 18.97 -30.25
N ILE A 106 8.94 20.29 -30.06
CA ILE A 106 8.26 20.98 -28.95
C ILE A 106 6.74 20.78 -29.03
N ILE A 107 6.16 20.92 -30.23
CA ILE A 107 4.71 20.75 -30.42
C ILE A 107 4.31 19.29 -30.22
N ALA A 108 5.04 18.34 -30.81
CA ALA A 108 4.78 16.92 -30.66
C ALA A 108 4.84 16.48 -29.20
N PHE A 109 5.93 16.84 -28.51
CA PHE A 109 6.14 16.54 -27.09
C PHE A 109 5.04 17.14 -26.21
N SER A 110 4.65 18.39 -26.48
CA SER A 110 3.57 19.07 -25.73
C SER A 110 2.22 18.37 -25.90
N ILE A 111 1.87 18.00 -27.13
CA ILE A 111 0.61 17.28 -27.42
C ILE A 111 0.62 15.90 -26.75
N ILE A 112 1.70 15.13 -26.90
CA ILE A 112 1.83 13.80 -26.28
C ILE A 112 1.73 13.90 -24.77
N THR A 113 2.47 14.81 -24.17
CA THR A 113 2.49 15.00 -22.71
C THR A 113 1.11 15.42 -22.20
N GLY A 114 0.44 16.35 -22.89
CA GLY A 114 -0.93 16.74 -22.57
C GLY A 114 -1.91 15.57 -22.65
N CYS A 115 -1.86 14.80 -23.74
CA CYS A 115 -2.70 13.61 -23.90
C CYS A 115 -2.39 12.55 -22.83
N HIS A 116 -1.12 12.30 -22.52
CA HIS A 116 -0.70 11.34 -21.50
C HIS A 116 -1.19 11.75 -20.11
N ILE A 117 -0.98 13.00 -19.70
CA ILE A 117 -1.42 13.48 -18.39
C ILE A 117 -2.94 13.40 -18.26
N VAL A 118 -3.68 13.83 -19.28
CA VAL A 118 -5.15 13.84 -19.22
C VAL A 118 -5.72 12.42 -19.25
N PHE A 119 -5.37 11.63 -20.25
CA PHE A 119 -5.98 10.32 -20.50
C PHE A 119 -5.30 9.17 -19.76
N GLY A 120 -4.01 9.26 -19.50
CA GLY A 120 -3.23 8.27 -18.75
C GLY A 120 -3.31 8.49 -17.24
N GLU A 121 -3.40 9.73 -16.76
CA GLU A 121 -3.30 9.99 -15.33
C GLU A 121 -4.56 10.59 -14.71
N LEU A 122 -4.98 11.78 -15.13
CA LEU A 122 -6.03 12.56 -14.46
C LEU A 122 -7.42 11.93 -14.58
N VAL A 123 -7.82 11.51 -15.79
CA VAL A 123 -9.13 10.88 -16.02
C VAL A 123 -9.22 9.53 -15.29
N PRO A 124 -8.26 8.60 -15.42
CA PRO A 124 -8.31 7.32 -14.72
C PRO A 124 -8.27 7.48 -13.20
N LYS A 125 -7.46 8.41 -12.68
CA LYS A 125 -7.42 8.76 -11.25
C LYS A 125 -8.77 9.26 -10.74
N SER A 126 -9.41 10.17 -11.47
CA SER A 126 -10.74 10.69 -11.10
C SER A 126 -11.78 9.57 -11.08
N LEU A 127 -11.80 8.70 -12.10
CA LEU A 127 -12.69 7.54 -12.16
C LEU A 127 -12.45 6.58 -10.99
N ALA A 128 -11.19 6.32 -10.64
CA ALA A 128 -10.79 5.47 -9.52
C ALA A 128 -11.28 6.00 -8.18
N ILE A 129 -11.29 7.32 -7.99
CA ILE A 129 -11.79 7.94 -6.76
C ILE A 129 -13.32 7.86 -6.68
N ILE A 130 -14.01 8.12 -7.80
CA ILE A 130 -15.49 8.10 -7.85
C ILE A 130 -16.04 6.67 -7.71
N SER A 131 -15.39 5.69 -8.34
CA SER A 131 -15.87 4.30 -8.44
C SER A 131 -14.83 3.29 -7.95
N SER A 132 -14.23 3.55 -6.79
CA SER A 132 -13.12 2.76 -6.22
C SER A 132 -13.45 1.27 -6.07
N GLU A 133 -14.62 0.92 -5.53
CA GLU A 133 -15.04 -0.48 -5.35
C GLU A 133 -15.10 -1.22 -6.69
N LYS A 134 -15.78 -0.66 -7.69
CA LYS A 134 -15.95 -1.30 -9.01
C LYS A 134 -14.61 -1.49 -9.71
N ILE A 135 -13.75 -0.46 -9.69
CA ILE A 135 -12.45 -0.49 -10.34
C ILE A 135 -11.56 -1.50 -9.63
N ALA A 136 -11.41 -1.42 -8.30
CA ALA A 136 -10.60 -2.35 -7.51
C ALA A 136 -11.02 -3.82 -7.71
N LEU A 137 -12.33 -4.10 -7.77
CA LEU A 137 -12.83 -5.46 -8.05
C LEU A 137 -12.50 -5.92 -9.48
N SER A 138 -12.54 -5.02 -10.46
CA SER A 138 -12.27 -5.36 -11.86
C SER A 138 -10.78 -5.53 -12.16
N THR A 139 -9.91 -4.76 -11.49
CA THR A 139 -8.48 -4.69 -11.79
C THR A 139 -7.61 -5.57 -10.89
N ALA A 140 -8.15 -6.09 -9.78
CA ALA A 140 -7.41 -6.96 -8.86
C ALA A 140 -6.77 -8.17 -9.54
N PHE A 141 -7.51 -8.90 -10.37
CA PHE A 141 -6.98 -10.12 -10.99
C PHE A 141 -5.86 -9.85 -12.00
N PRO A 142 -6.02 -8.91 -12.96
CA PRO A 142 -4.90 -8.53 -13.84
C PRO A 142 -3.68 -8.02 -13.06
N LEU A 143 -3.89 -7.28 -11.96
CA LEU A 143 -2.79 -6.81 -11.12
C LEU A 143 -2.03 -7.96 -10.46
N ILE A 144 -2.72 -8.96 -9.94
CA ILE A 144 -2.09 -10.15 -9.33
C ILE A 144 -1.22 -10.88 -10.37
N LEU A 145 -1.71 -11.02 -11.60
CA LEU A 145 -0.94 -11.63 -12.67
C LEU A 145 0.30 -10.80 -13.01
N PHE A 146 0.15 -9.48 -13.13
CA PHE A 146 1.27 -8.58 -13.40
C PHE A 146 2.33 -8.67 -12.29
N TYR A 147 1.93 -8.57 -11.02
CA TYR A 147 2.83 -8.70 -9.87
C TYR A 147 3.58 -10.03 -9.90
N LYS A 148 2.90 -11.15 -10.19
CA LYS A 148 3.55 -12.46 -10.27
C LYS A 148 4.63 -12.52 -11.35
N VAL A 149 4.41 -11.87 -12.49
CA VAL A 149 5.40 -11.79 -13.57
C VAL A 149 6.56 -10.87 -13.19
N THR A 150 6.27 -9.74 -12.55
CA THR A 150 7.28 -8.76 -12.14
C THR A 150 7.94 -9.08 -10.80
N TYR A 151 7.53 -10.15 -10.13
CA TYR A 151 7.99 -10.52 -8.79
C TYR A 151 9.53 -10.58 -8.66
N PRO A 152 10.29 -11.17 -9.62
CA PRO A 152 11.76 -11.19 -9.51
C PRO A 152 12.37 -9.79 -9.53
N VAL A 153 11.81 -8.87 -10.32
CA VAL A 153 12.26 -7.47 -10.39
C VAL A 153 11.90 -6.74 -9.09
N MET A 154 10.69 -6.95 -8.60
CA MET A 154 10.22 -6.39 -7.32
C MET A 154 11.07 -6.85 -6.14
N TRP A 155 11.46 -8.13 -6.12
CA TRP A 155 12.34 -8.66 -5.09
C TRP A 155 13.68 -7.93 -5.04
N ILE A 156 14.28 -7.64 -6.21
CA ILE A 156 15.52 -6.85 -6.30
C ILE A 156 15.29 -5.43 -5.76
N PHE A 157 14.21 -4.77 -6.16
CA PHE A 157 13.90 -3.40 -5.72
C PHE A 157 13.59 -3.29 -4.23
N ASN A 158 12.85 -4.25 -3.68
CA ASN A 158 12.55 -4.30 -2.25
C ASN A 158 13.82 -4.56 -1.44
N HIS A 159 14.69 -5.47 -1.91
CA HIS A 159 15.96 -5.73 -1.23
C HIS A 159 16.89 -4.51 -1.29
N SER A 160 16.95 -3.83 -2.42
CA SER A 160 17.71 -2.58 -2.57
C SER A 160 17.17 -1.47 -1.68
N THR A 161 15.85 -1.31 -1.62
CA THR A 161 15.17 -0.35 -0.72
C THR A 161 15.50 -0.65 0.73
N ASN A 162 15.37 -1.91 1.16
CA ASN A 162 15.68 -2.31 2.53
C ASN A 162 17.15 -2.12 2.89
N TRP A 163 18.06 -2.36 1.94
CA TRP A 163 19.48 -2.09 2.14
C TRP A 163 19.75 -0.59 2.32
N ILE A 164 19.13 0.26 1.50
CA ILE A 164 19.23 1.73 1.62
C ILE A 164 18.62 2.21 2.94
N LEU A 165 17.42 1.74 3.31
CA LEU A 165 16.77 2.11 4.57
C LEU A 165 17.61 1.74 5.79
N LYS A 166 18.24 0.56 5.78
CA LYS A 166 19.19 0.15 6.84
C LYS A 166 20.39 1.09 6.96
N ILE A 167 20.90 1.63 5.86
CA ILE A 167 21.98 2.64 5.89
C ILE A 167 21.53 3.91 6.62
N PHE A 168 20.26 4.30 6.46
CA PHE A 168 19.66 5.45 7.16
C PHE A 168 19.11 5.11 8.55
N GLY A 169 19.32 3.89 9.05
CA GLY A 169 18.84 3.46 10.37
C GLY A 169 17.32 3.22 10.45
N LEU A 170 16.63 3.13 9.32
CA LEU A 170 15.21 2.84 9.23
C LEU A 170 15.02 1.35 8.94
N SER A 171 14.20 0.66 9.74
CA SER A 171 13.75 -0.70 9.44
C SER A 171 12.28 -0.65 9.00
N GLN A 172 11.94 -1.37 7.93
CA GLN A 172 10.55 -1.61 7.60
C GLN A 172 9.99 -2.53 8.69
N VAL A 173 9.03 -2.02 9.47
CA VAL A 173 8.26 -2.84 10.39
C VAL A 173 7.40 -3.76 9.53
N ASP A 174 7.62 -5.07 9.61
CA ASP A 174 6.74 -6.03 8.97
C ASP A 174 5.33 -5.85 9.55
N GLU A 175 4.33 -5.56 8.69
CA GLU A 175 2.92 -5.34 9.07
C GLU A 175 2.28 -6.56 9.79
N HIS A 176 3.01 -7.66 10.00
CA HIS A 176 2.55 -8.85 10.73
C HIS A 176 3.08 -8.96 12.16
N GLU A 177 3.90 -8.01 12.63
CA GLU A 177 4.31 -7.90 14.03
C GLU A 177 3.82 -6.55 14.58
N SER A 178 2.50 -6.37 14.63
CA SER A 178 1.91 -5.46 15.61
C SER A 178 2.06 -6.12 16.99
N VAL A 179 3.29 -6.17 17.50
CA VAL A 179 3.53 -6.35 18.93
C VAL A 179 3.08 -5.05 19.55
N HIS A 180 1.78 -4.94 19.80
CA HIS A 180 1.22 -3.82 20.55
C HIS A 180 1.93 -3.77 21.89
N THR A 181 2.42 -2.59 22.25
CA THR A 181 2.97 -2.39 23.59
C THR A 181 1.84 -2.49 24.62
N ASP A 182 2.16 -2.85 25.85
CA ASP A 182 1.17 -2.95 26.94
C ASP A 182 0.34 -1.66 27.08
N GLU A 183 0.98 -0.50 26.87
CA GLU A 183 0.34 0.81 26.86
C GLU A 183 -0.71 0.95 25.74
N GLU A 184 -0.43 0.43 24.55
CA GLU A 184 -1.33 0.47 23.40
C GLU A 184 -2.54 -0.46 23.61
N ILE A 185 -2.31 -1.63 24.23
CA ILE A 185 -3.39 -2.55 24.64
C ILE A 185 -4.27 -1.91 25.72
N LYS A 186 -3.68 -1.25 26.74
CA LYS A 186 -4.45 -0.51 27.76
C LYS A 186 -5.33 0.57 27.12
N LEU A 187 -4.78 1.35 26.19
CA LEU A 187 -5.51 2.40 25.46
C LEU A 187 -6.72 1.84 24.70
N LEU A 188 -6.55 0.71 23.99
CA LEU A 188 -7.62 0.08 23.22
C LEU A 188 -8.76 -0.44 24.10
N ILE A 189 -8.44 -0.97 25.29
CA ILE A 189 -9.44 -1.47 26.24
C ILE A 189 -10.17 -0.31 26.93
N GLU A 190 -9.48 0.76 27.29
CA GLU A 190 -10.11 1.98 27.80
C GLU A 190 -11.08 2.58 26.78
N GLU A 191 -10.70 2.59 25.50
CA GLU A 191 -11.56 3.04 24.42
C GLU A 191 -12.78 2.12 24.25
N SER A 192 -12.58 0.81 24.31
CA SER A 192 -13.66 -0.19 24.25
C SER A 192 -14.65 -0.07 25.43
N TYR A 193 -14.16 0.25 26.64
CA TYR A 193 -15.00 0.57 27.81
C TYR A 193 -15.84 1.84 27.58
N LYS A 194 -15.26 2.90 27.01
CA LYS A 194 -16.00 4.14 26.68
C LYS A 194 -17.14 3.91 25.68
N TYR A 195 -16.97 2.98 24.75
CA TYR A 195 -18.01 2.58 23.80
C TYR A 195 -18.97 1.51 24.34
N GLY A 196 -18.81 1.09 25.61
CA GLY A 196 -19.68 0.12 26.27
C GLY A 196 -19.54 -1.32 25.78
N LEU A 197 -18.42 -1.64 25.12
CA LEU A 197 -18.14 -2.98 24.59
C LEU A 197 -17.48 -3.90 25.62
N VAL A 198 -16.93 -3.32 26.69
CA VAL A 198 -16.18 -4.00 27.76
C VAL A 198 -16.71 -3.49 29.10
N ASP A 199 -16.85 -4.37 30.08
CA ASP A 199 -17.28 -3.99 31.44
C ASP A 199 -16.12 -3.42 32.27
N LYS A 200 -16.45 -2.65 33.31
CA LYS A 200 -15.46 -2.14 34.26
C LYS A 200 -14.64 -3.25 34.92
N THR A 201 -15.25 -4.42 35.16
CA THR A 201 -14.57 -5.58 35.73
C THR A 201 -13.47 -6.10 34.80
N GLU A 202 -13.75 -6.17 33.50
CA GLU A 202 -12.81 -6.62 32.46
C GLU A 202 -11.68 -5.61 32.27
N LEU A 203 -11.98 -4.30 32.27
CA LEU A 203 -10.95 -3.25 32.25
C LEU A 203 -9.99 -3.38 33.44
N THR A 204 -10.54 -3.56 34.64
CA THR A 204 -9.75 -3.70 35.88
C THR A 204 -8.92 -4.98 35.87
N LEU A 205 -9.45 -6.07 35.30
CA LEU A 205 -8.73 -7.33 35.18
C LEU A 205 -7.50 -7.19 34.28
N VAL A 206 -7.64 -6.54 33.13
CA VAL A 206 -6.51 -6.38 32.20
C VAL A 206 -5.44 -5.46 32.77
N ASP A 207 -5.83 -4.39 33.46
CA ASP A 207 -4.88 -3.51 34.15
C ASP A 207 -4.06 -4.29 35.21
N ASN A 208 -4.74 -5.13 36.01
CA ASN A 208 -4.09 -5.99 37.00
C ASN A 208 -3.18 -7.07 36.39
N ILE A 209 -3.45 -7.55 35.18
CA ILE A 209 -2.60 -8.54 34.50
C ILE A 209 -1.24 -7.93 34.15
N PHE A 210 -1.24 -6.71 33.62
CA PHE A 210 -0.01 -5.98 33.32
C PHE A 210 0.77 -5.66 34.61
N ASP A 211 0.08 -5.15 35.63
CA ASP A 211 0.69 -4.88 36.94
C ASP A 211 1.24 -6.16 37.60
N PHE A 212 0.61 -7.31 37.37
CA PHE A 212 1.10 -8.59 37.88
C PHE A 212 2.37 -9.07 37.16
N SER A 213 2.48 -8.84 35.85
CA SER A 213 3.67 -9.19 35.07
C SER A 213 4.93 -8.49 35.58
N ASP A 214 4.79 -7.24 36.02
CA ASP A 214 5.89 -6.43 36.54
C ASP A 214 6.13 -6.59 38.05
N LYS A 215 5.20 -7.27 38.76
CA LYS A 215 5.29 -7.46 40.21
C LYS A 215 6.39 -8.43 40.60
N THR A 216 7.19 -8.04 41.59
CA THR A 216 8.20 -8.92 42.17
C THR A 216 7.68 -9.58 43.46
N VAL A 217 8.21 -10.76 43.79
CA VAL A 217 7.85 -11.48 45.05
C VAL A 217 8.02 -10.59 46.28
N LYS A 218 9.04 -9.72 46.27
CA LYS A 218 9.30 -8.76 47.35
C LYS A 218 8.15 -7.79 47.60
N GLU A 219 7.39 -7.44 46.57
CA GLU A 219 6.29 -6.48 46.65
C GLU A 219 4.99 -7.07 47.19
N ILE A 220 4.88 -8.41 47.22
CA ILE A 220 3.68 -9.13 47.66
C ILE A 220 3.92 -10.05 48.86
N MET A 221 5.17 -10.35 49.21
CA MET A 221 5.49 -11.20 50.34
C MET A 221 5.19 -10.50 51.67
N VAL A 222 4.82 -11.29 52.67
CA VAL A 222 4.74 -10.80 54.06
C VAL A 222 6.18 -10.58 54.57
N PRO A 223 6.54 -9.37 55.06
CA PRO A 223 7.86 -9.11 55.61
C PRO A 223 8.20 -10.08 56.74
N ARG A 224 9.46 -10.52 56.85
CA ARG A 224 9.89 -11.52 57.87
C ARG A 224 9.48 -11.17 59.30
N THR A 225 9.43 -9.88 59.63
CA THR A 225 9.03 -9.37 60.95
C THR A 225 7.55 -9.61 61.26
N ASP A 226 6.72 -9.76 60.23
CA ASP A 226 5.27 -9.82 60.32
C ASP A 226 4.76 -11.25 60.05
N ILE A 227 5.68 -12.21 59.84
CA ILE A 227 5.35 -13.61 59.65
C ILE A 227 4.98 -14.23 60.99
N ILE A 228 3.78 -14.82 61.06
CA ILE A 228 3.39 -15.74 62.14
C ILE A 228 4.28 -16.98 62.00
N ASN A 229 5.17 -17.18 62.96
CA ASN A 229 6.13 -18.28 62.97
C ASN A 229 6.01 -19.05 64.29
N ILE A 230 6.50 -20.28 64.25
CA ILE A 230 6.59 -21.18 65.39
C ILE A 230 8.08 -21.48 65.58
N PHE A 231 8.58 -21.35 66.80
CA PHE A 231 9.96 -21.69 67.14
C PHE A 231 10.08 -23.18 67.43
N ILE A 232 11.28 -23.73 67.22
CA ILE A 232 11.55 -25.15 67.46
C ILE A 232 11.37 -25.50 68.94
N GLU A 233 11.56 -24.51 69.81
CA GLU A 233 11.48 -24.60 71.25
C GLU A 233 10.07 -24.39 71.82
N ASP A 234 9.07 -24.03 70.99
CA ASP A 234 7.70 -23.80 71.46
C ASP A 234 7.04 -25.10 71.91
N SER A 235 6.34 -25.06 73.06
CA SER A 235 5.60 -26.20 73.57
C SER A 235 4.25 -26.34 72.86
N PHE A 236 3.68 -27.55 72.87
CA PHE A 236 2.39 -27.81 72.20
C PHE A 236 1.24 -26.97 72.77
N ASP A 237 1.31 -26.60 74.05
CA ASP A 237 0.32 -25.75 74.72
C ASP A 237 0.47 -24.26 74.36
N ASP A 238 1.62 -23.83 73.83
CA ASP A 238 1.88 -22.45 73.41
C ASP A 238 1.50 -22.18 71.94
N ILE A 239 1.36 -23.24 71.13
CA ILE A 239 1.08 -23.19 69.68
C ILE A 239 -0.44 -23.20 69.38
N ILE A 240 -1.25 -23.77 70.26
CA ILE A 240 -2.71 -23.99 70.09
C ILE A 240 -3.50 -22.92 70.82
#